data_AF-A0A523NYZ9-F1
#
_entry.id   AF-A0A523NYZ9-F1
#
_cell.length_a   1.000
_cell.length_b   1.000
_cell.length_c   1.000
_cell.angle_alpha   90.00
_cell.angle_beta   90.00
_cell.angle_gamma   90.00
#
_symmetry.space_group_name_H-M   'P 1'
#
loop_
_entity.id
_entity.type
_entity.pdbx_description
1 polymer ?
#
loop_
_entity_poly.entity_id
_entity_poly.type
_entity_poly.pdbx_seq_one_letter_code
_entity_poly.pdbx_strand_id
1 'polypeptide(L)'
;MTETSPYTPPKVWQWITESDGENDREQSFNFAKINRPIAGATHEEELPVGKHPLQLYSLATPNGVKVTVMLEELLALGKRDAEYDA
;
A
#
# COMPACT_ATOMS: atom_id res chain seq x y z
N MET A 1 36.68 -8.85 -19.92
CA MET A 1 35.93 -7.99 -19.00
C MET A 1 34.67 -7.56 -19.74
N THR A 2 33.49 -7.77 -19.17
CA THR A 2 32.24 -7.23 -19.74
C THR A 2 32.20 -5.73 -19.49
N GLU A 3 32.22 -4.92 -20.55
CA GLU A 3 32.06 -3.48 -20.43
C GLU A 3 30.60 -3.15 -20.06
N THR A 4 30.40 -2.62 -18.86
CA THR A 4 29.12 -2.06 -18.42
C THR A 4 29.07 -0.60 -18.83
N SER A 5 28.33 -0.28 -19.89
CA SER A 5 27.96 1.10 -20.18
C SER A 5 27.12 1.66 -19.02
N PRO A 6 27.36 2.90 -18.55
CA PRO A 6 26.53 3.51 -17.53
C PRO A 6 25.09 3.68 -18.02
N TYR A 7 24.12 3.45 -17.14
CA TYR A 7 22.71 3.70 -17.41
C TYR A 7 22.47 5.20 -17.62
N THR A 8 21.82 5.56 -18.72
CA THR A 8 21.37 6.93 -19.00
C THR A 8 19.84 6.97 -18.93
N PRO A 9 19.25 7.70 -17.97
CA PRO A 9 17.80 7.85 -17.88
C PRO A 9 17.21 8.52 -19.13
N PRO A 10 15.98 8.16 -19.57
CA PRO A 10 15.33 8.84 -20.68
C PRO A 10 14.88 10.27 -20.29
N LYS A 11 14.71 11.13 -21.29
CA LYS A 11 14.20 12.51 -21.09
C LYS A 11 12.78 12.54 -20.51
N VAL A 12 11.96 11.55 -20.85
CA VAL A 12 10.62 11.35 -20.32
C VAL A 12 10.58 9.93 -19.76
N TRP A 13 10.25 9.81 -18.48
CA TRP A 13 10.09 8.52 -17.84
C TRP A 13 8.87 7.78 -18.41
N GLN A 14 9.00 6.47 -18.60
CA GLN A 14 7.92 5.59 -19.04
C GLN A 14 7.76 4.45 -18.04
N TRP A 15 6.50 4.11 -17.75
CA TRP A 15 6.19 2.93 -16.96
C TRP A 15 6.20 1.71 -17.87
N ILE A 16 7.28 0.95 -17.82
CA ILE A 16 7.50 -0.27 -18.62
C ILE A 16 7.08 -1.47 -17.77
N THR A 17 6.16 -2.29 -18.27
CA THR A 17 5.67 -3.51 -17.62
C THR A 17 6.14 -4.77 -18.38
N GLU A 18 5.83 -5.96 -17.88
CA GLU A 18 6.22 -7.21 -18.55
C GLU A 18 5.43 -7.45 -19.86
N SER A 19 4.28 -6.79 -20.02
CA SER A 19 3.39 -6.93 -21.18
C SER A 19 3.81 -6.15 -22.43
N ASP A 20 4.83 -5.30 -22.35
CA ASP A 20 5.24 -4.37 -23.42
C ASP A 20 6.40 -4.90 -24.29
N GLY A 21 6.68 -6.19 -24.22
CA GLY A 21 7.26 -7.00 -25.31
C GLY A 21 8.68 -6.69 -25.79
N GLU A 22 9.28 -5.56 -25.40
CA GLU A 22 10.63 -5.14 -25.85
C GLU A 22 11.66 -5.02 -24.71
N ASN A 23 11.23 -5.11 -23.45
CA ASN A 23 12.10 -4.99 -22.29
C ASN A 23 11.78 -6.08 -21.26
N ASP A 24 12.30 -7.29 -21.51
CA ASP A 24 12.32 -8.47 -20.60
C ASP A 24 13.14 -8.22 -19.32
N ARG A 25 12.87 -7.14 -18.61
CA ARG A 25 13.32 -6.99 -17.22
C ARG A 25 12.22 -7.55 -16.36
N GLU A 26 12.38 -8.83 -16.00
CA GLU A 26 11.62 -9.47 -14.92
C GLU A 26 11.60 -8.52 -13.72
N GLN A 27 10.47 -7.84 -13.51
CA GLN A 27 10.26 -6.97 -12.36
C GLN A 27 9.69 -7.83 -11.24
N SER A 28 10.48 -8.82 -10.82
CA SER A 28 10.17 -9.67 -9.69
C SER A 28 10.53 -8.95 -8.39
N PHE A 29 9.62 -8.07 -7.94
CA PHE A 29 9.64 -7.57 -6.57
C PHE A 29 8.23 -7.63 -5.97
N ASN A 30 8.14 -7.82 -4.66
CA ASN A 30 6.92 -8.21 -3.95
C ASN A 30 5.68 -7.31 -4.20
N PHE A 31 5.88 -6.06 -4.63
CA PHE A 31 4.83 -5.07 -4.83
C PHE A 31 4.60 -4.67 -6.29
N ALA A 32 5.25 -5.34 -7.25
CA ALA A 32 5.14 -5.01 -8.68
C ALA A 32 3.69 -5.04 -9.19
N LYS A 33 2.86 -5.93 -8.64
CA LYS A 33 1.46 -6.08 -9.01
C LYS A 33 0.53 -4.96 -8.50
N ILE A 34 0.97 -4.15 -7.52
CA ILE A 34 0.14 -3.11 -6.90
C ILE A 34 0.66 -1.68 -7.15
N ASN A 35 1.95 -1.51 -7.41
CA ASN A 35 2.56 -0.19 -7.68
C ASN A 35 2.20 0.30 -9.09
N ARG A 36 1.64 1.50 -9.20
CA ARG A 36 1.26 2.15 -10.48
C ARG A 36 1.54 3.65 -10.43
N PRO A 37 1.84 4.31 -11.56
CA PRO A 37 2.06 5.76 -11.63
C PRO A 37 0.76 6.58 -11.57
N ILE A 38 -0.39 5.91 -11.50
CA ILE A 38 -1.72 6.52 -11.43
C ILE A 38 -2.47 6.01 -10.20
N ALA A 39 -3.27 6.88 -9.60
CA ALA A 39 -4.18 6.56 -8.50
C ALA A 39 -5.60 6.23 -9.01
N GLY A 40 -6.50 5.83 -8.11
CA GLY A 40 -7.90 5.54 -8.39
C GLY A 40 -8.31 4.09 -8.13
N ALA A 41 -9.61 3.89 -7.92
CA ALA A 41 -10.20 2.58 -7.71
C ALA A 41 -9.95 1.64 -8.91
N THR A 42 -9.74 0.36 -8.63
CA THR A 42 -9.61 -0.69 -9.66
C THR A 42 -10.84 -1.57 -9.78
N HIS A 43 -11.71 -1.50 -8.78
CA HIS A 43 -12.97 -2.22 -8.68
C HIS A 43 -13.86 -1.48 -7.68
N GLU A 44 -15.15 -1.79 -7.73
CA GLU A 44 -16.14 -1.33 -6.75
C GLU A 44 -16.19 -2.35 -5.61
N GLU A 45 -16.11 -1.87 -4.36
CA GLU A 45 -16.22 -2.69 -3.16
C GLU A 45 -16.85 -1.87 -2.03
N GLU A 46 -17.89 -2.40 -1.40
CA GLU A 46 -18.44 -1.84 -0.17
C GLU A 46 -17.63 -2.34 1.02
N LEU A 47 -17.17 -1.41 1.87
CA LEU A 47 -16.41 -1.76 3.07
C LEU A 47 -17.35 -2.29 4.18
N PRO A 48 -16.98 -3.38 4.88
CA PRO A 48 -17.78 -3.91 5.98
C PRO A 48 -17.82 -2.92 7.15
N VAL A 49 -18.98 -2.73 7.76
CA VAL A 49 -19.17 -1.83 8.91
C VAL A 49 -19.71 -2.63 10.10
N GLY A 50 -18.98 -2.60 11.21
CA GLY A 50 -19.36 -3.23 12.46
C GLY A 50 -20.23 -2.37 13.36
N LYS A 51 -20.22 -2.67 14.67
CA LYS A 51 -21.11 -2.05 15.66
C LYS A 51 -20.45 -0.92 16.45
N HIS A 52 -19.13 -0.85 16.46
CA HIS A 52 -18.37 0.09 17.27
C HIS A 52 -18.30 1.47 16.58
N PRO A 53 -18.10 2.56 17.35
CA PRO A 53 -18.15 3.91 16.80
C PRO A 53 -17.03 4.22 15.80
N LEU A 54 -15.90 3.50 15.86
CA LEU A 54 -14.78 3.66 14.93
C LEU A 54 -14.60 2.40 14.06
N GLN A 55 -14.41 2.60 12.76
CA GLN A 55 -14.16 1.52 11.79
C GLN A 55 -12.74 1.70 11.23
N LEU A 56 -11.87 0.72 11.44
CA LEU A 56 -10.45 0.79 11.10
C LEU A 56 -10.10 -0.18 9.96
N TYR A 57 -10.00 0.33 8.74
CA TYR A 57 -9.46 -0.43 7.60
C TYR A 57 -7.95 -0.24 7.54
N SER A 58 -7.21 -1.22 8.06
CA SER A 58 -5.75 -1.12 8.23
C SER A 58 -5.06 -2.45 7.94
N LEU A 59 -3.74 -2.47 8.10
CA LEU A 59 -2.93 -3.67 8.07
C LEU A 59 -1.88 -3.56 9.18
N ALA A 60 -1.47 -4.69 9.77
CA ALA A 60 -0.48 -4.78 10.84
C ALA A 60 0.98 -4.44 10.41
N THR A 61 1.14 -3.36 9.64
CA THR A 61 2.41 -2.70 9.34
C THR A 61 2.80 -1.77 10.49
N PRO A 62 4.05 -1.27 10.54
CA PRO A 62 4.43 -0.24 11.51
C PRO A 62 3.57 1.02 11.46
N ASN A 63 2.89 1.30 10.34
CA ASN A 63 1.92 2.40 10.26
C ASN A 63 0.58 2.03 10.91
N GLY A 64 0.07 0.82 10.68
CA GLY A 64 -1.21 0.39 11.26
C GLY A 64 -1.14 0.24 12.78
N VAL A 65 -0.01 -0.27 13.30
CA VAL A 65 0.21 -0.42 14.75
C VAL A 65 0.12 0.91 15.50
N LYS A 66 0.48 2.03 14.87
CA LYS A 66 0.34 3.36 15.50
C LYS A 66 -1.11 3.65 15.90
N VAL A 67 -2.06 3.28 15.02
CA VAL A 67 -3.47 3.58 15.22
C VAL A 67 -4.07 2.62 16.25
N THR A 68 -3.81 1.32 16.13
CA THR A 68 -4.34 0.36 17.10
C THR A 68 -3.79 0.61 18.50
N VAL A 69 -2.49 0.89 18.64
CA VAL A 69 -1.91 1.28 19.94
C VAL A 69 -2.59 2.53 20.50
N MET A 70 -2.79 3.58 19.69
CA MET A 70 -3.49 4.79 20.14
C MET A 70 -4.90 4.48 20.66
N LEU A 71 -5.65 3.65 19.95
CA LEU A 71 -7.02 3.28 20.35
C LEU A 71 -7.03 2.46 21.64
N GLU A 72 -6.13 1.48 21.78
CA GLU A 72 -5.98 0.71 23.02
C GLU A 72 -5.56 1.58 24.21
N GLU A 73 -4.66 2.55 24.01
CA GLU A 73 -4.25 3.47 25.07
C GLU A 73 -5.41 4.38 25.52
N LEU A 74 -6.28 4.82 24.59
CA LEU A 74 -7.50 5.56 24.93
C LEU A 74 -8.49 4.68 25.72
N LEU A 75 -8.66 3.42 25.31
CA LEU A 75 -9.51 2.46 26.01
C LEU A 75 -9.00 2.17 27.43
N ALA A 76 -7.68 2.05 27.60
CA ALA A 76 -7.03 1.90 28.90
C ALA A 76 -7.28 3.10 29.82
N LEU A 77 -7.42 4.31 29.27
CA LEU A 77 -7.85 5.53 29.99
C LEU A 77 -9.37 5.62 30.20
N GLY A 78 -10.14 4.58 29.84
CA GLY A 78 -11.59 4.50 30.01
C GLY A 78 -12.39 5.31 28.99
N LYS A 79 -11.78 5.74 27.88
CA LYS A 79 -12.47 6.47 26.79
C LYS A 79 -13.24 5.48 25.91
N ARG A 80 -14.45 5.09 26.35
CA ARG A 80 -15.28 4.10 25.65
C ARG A 80 -15.66 4.47 24.22
N ASP A 81 -15.67 5.76 23.88
CA ASP A 81 -15.91 6.21 22.51
C ASP A 81 -14.77 5.85 21.53
N ALA A 82 -13.66 5.30 22.03
CA ALA A 82 -12.55 4.78 21.24
C ALA A 82 -12.70 3.29 20.86
N GLU A 83 -13.81 2.64 21.20
CA GLU A 83 -14.09 1.27 20.73
C GLU A 83 -14.11 1.23 19.19
N TYR A 84 -13.53 0.16 18.62
CA TYR A 84 -13.34 0.06 17.17
C TYR A 84 -13.53 -1.37 16.64
N ASP A 85 -13.95 -1.47 15.38
CA ASP A 85 -13.89 -2.69 14.56
C ASP A 85 -12.68 -2.59 13.61
N ALA A 86 -11.88 -3.66 13.49
CA ALA A 86 -10.67 -3.74 12.64
C ALA A 86 -10.57 -5.07 11.89
#